data_AF-A0A522B0L7-F1
#
_entry.id   AF-A0A522B0L7-F1
#
_cell.length_a   1.000
_cell.length_b   1.000
_cell.length_c   1.000
_cell.angle_alpha   90.00
_cell.angle_beta   90.00
_cell.angle_gamma   90.00
#
_symmetry.space_group_name_H-M   'P 1'
#
loop_
_entity.id
_entity.type
_entity.pdbx_description
1 polymer ?
#
loop_
_entity_poly.entity_id
_entity_poly.type
_entity_poly.pdbx_seq_one_letter_code
_entity_poly.pdbx_strand_id
1 'polypeptide(L)'
;MKIGAAIFVLVMLYLFYPTYELQIRASTGDRWTTYGGTIWSRDQCRKQGHAVRDVQWRCAQNNPWHLLFQTSTRYDPRIRDSQDALSGDSGE
;
A
#
# COMPACT_ATOMS: atom_id res chain seq x y z
N MET A 1 1.14 -12.23 -34.86
CA MET A 1 -0.06 -12.23 -33.98
C MET A 1 0.16 -12.87 -32.60
N LYS A 2 0.73 -14.08 -32.48
CA LYS A 2 0.92 -14.75 -31.18
C LYS A 2 1.80 -13.99 -30.17
N ILE A 3 2.88 -13.36 -30.63
CA ILE A 3 3.82 -12.63 -29.76
C ILE A 3 3.18 -11.34 -29.20
N GLY A 4 2.41 -10.61 -30.02
CA GLY A 4 1.71 -9.41 -29.56
C GLY A 4 0.68 -9.71 -28.47
N ALA A 5 -0.05 -10.81 -28.60
CA ALA A 5 -0.98 -11.25 -27.56
C ALA A 5 -0.25 -11.64 -26.26
N ALA A 6 0.90 -12.32 -26.35
CA ALA A 6 1.70 -12.68 -25.18
C ALA A 6 2.23 -11.43 -24.45
N ILE A 7 2.76 -10.45 -25.18
CA ILE A 7 3.23 -9.18 -24.60
C ILE A 7 2.08 -8.46 -23.91
N PHE A 8 0.91 -8.38 -24.55
CA PHE A 8 -0.27 -7.74 -23.96
C PHE A 8 -0.69 -8.40 -22.65
N VAL A 9 -0.70 -9.73 -22.59
CA VAL A 9 -1.02 -10.47 -21.36
C VAL A 9 0.00 -10.21 -20.26
N LEU A 10 1.30 -10.18 -20.60
CA LEU A 10 2.35 -9.87 -19.62
C LEU A 10 2.23 -8.45 -19.07
N VAL A 11 1.92 -7.47 -19.92
CA VAL A 11 1.68 -6.08 -19.50
C VAL A 11 0.46 -5.98 -18.59
N MET A 12 -0.64 -6.65 -18.94
CA MET A 12 -1.84 -6.71 -18.09
C MET A 12 -1.50 -7.34 -16.73
N LEU A 13 -0.81 -8.47 -16.70
CA LEU A 13 -0.36 -9.07 -15.45
C LEU A 13 0.50 -8.10 -14.66
N TYR A 14 1.47 -7.43 -15.26
CA TYR A 14 2.31 -6.46 -14.56
C TYR A 14 1.53 -5.29 -13.94
N LEU A 15 0.55 -4.73 -14.66
CA LEU A 15 -0.23 -3.58 -14.19
C LEU A 15 -1.23 -3.97 -13.08
N PHE A 16 -1.86 -5.13 -13.23
CA PHE A 16 -2.98 -5.55 -12.38
C PHE A 16 -2.60 -6.55 -11.28
N TYR A 17 -1.43 -7.18 -11.35
CA TYR A 17 -0.99 -8.11 -10.32
C TYR A 17 -0.83 -7.37 -8.99
N PRO A 18 -1.50 -7.85 -7.92
CA PRO A 18 -1.51 -7.15 -6.65
C PRO A 18 -0.14 -7.27 -5.97
N THR A 19 0.53 -6.13 -5.81
CA THR A 19 1.73 -5.99 -4.99
C THR A 19 1.40 -5.13 -3.76
N TYR A 20 2.11 -5.40 -2.67
CA TYR A 20 1.87 -4.78 -1.38
C TYR A 20 3.19 -4.24 -0.82
N GLU A 21 3.10 -3.16 -0.09
CA GLU A 21 4.18 -2.64 0.74
C GLU A 21 3.74 -2.68 2.19
N LEU A 22 4.63 -3.19 3.04
CA LEU A 22 4.46 -3.10 4.47
C LEU A 22 4.80 -1.67 4.88
N GLN A 23 3.85 -0.97 5.47
CA GLN A 23 4.06 0.35 6.05
C GLN A 23 3.97 0.26 7.56
N ILE A 24 4.86 0.95 8.26
CA ILE A 24 4.89 1.02 9.72
C ILE A 24 4.89 2.48 10.19
N ARG A 25 4.36 2.71 11.39
CA ARG A 25 4.49 3.95 12.13
C ARG A 25 4.63 3.66 13.62
N ALA A 26 5.45 4.44 14.32
CA ALA A 26 5.68 4.23 15.75
C ALA A 26 4.48 4.75 16.58
N SER A 27 4.00 5.96 16.27
CA SER A 27 2.82 6.55 16.91
C SER A 27 1.75 6.97 15.89
N THR A 28 0.52 7.20 16.35
CA THR A 28 -0.62 7.62 15.53
C THR A 28 -0.38 8.96 14.83
N GLY A 29 0.44 9.83 15.41
CA GLY A 29 0.87 11.12 14.81
C GLY A 29 2.03 11.01 13.81
N ASP A 30 2.68 9.85 13.71
CA ASP A 30 3.80 9.67 12.79
C ASP A 30 3.37 9.32 11.37
N ARG A 31 4.19 9.75 10.41
CA ARG A 31 4.00 9.40 9.00
C ARG A 31 4.29 7.91 8.79
N TRP A 32 3.42 7.26 8.02
CA TRP A 32 3.67 5.91 7.53
C TRP A 32 4.95 5.86 6.69
N THR A 33 5.86 4.96 7.07
CA THR A 33 7.10 4.69 6.36
C THR A 33 7.06 3.28 5.78
N THR A 34 7.55 3.11 4.54
CA THR A 34 7.66 1.79 3.93
C THR A 34 8.78 1.02 4.63
N TYR A 35 8.46 -0.19 5.09
CA TYR A 35 9.37 -1.09 5.78
C TYR A 35 9.68 -2.28 4.89
N GLY A 36 10.94 -2.39 4.46
CA GLY A 36 11.41 -3.45 3.57
C GLY A 36 11.12 -3.16 2.10
N GLY A 37 10.73 -4.20 1.35
CA GLY A 37 10.52 -4.13 -0.11
C GLY A 37 9.10 -4.54 -0.55
N THR A 38 8.90 -4.64 -1.86
CA THR A 38 7.63 -5.03 -2.47
C THR A 38 7.31 -6.51 -2.19
N ILE A 39 6.12 -6.76 -1.65
CA ILE A 39 5.62 -8.08 -1.29
C ILE A 39 4.52 -8.48 -2.26
N TRP A 40 4.63 -9.67 -2.83
CA TRP A 40 3.77 -10.15 -3.92
C TRP A 40 2.53 -10.92 -3.43
N SER A 41 2.32 -10.93 -2.10
CA SER A 41 1.22 -11.61 -1.43
C SER A 41 0.76 -10.83 -0.20
N ARG A 42 -0.56 -10.68 -0.06
CA ARG A 42 -1.18 -10.01 1.09
C ARG A 42 -0.90 -10.76 2.39
N ASP A 43 -0.94 -12.10 2.35
CA ASP A 43 -0.73 -12.93 3.53
C ASP A 43 0.72 -12.85 4.01
N GLN A 44 1.67 -12.80 3.08
CA GLN A 44 3.07 -12.58 3.41
C GLN A 44 3.29 -11.18 4.02
N CYS A 45 2.61 -10.15 3.51
CA CYS A 45 2.68 -8.82 4.08
C CYS A 45 2.12 -8.79 5.52
N ARG A 46 0.97 -9.43 5.76
CA ARG A 46 0.40 -9.54 7.12
C ARG A 46 1.34 -10.30 8.05
N LYS A 47 1.92 -11.42 7.59
CA LYS A 47 2.85 -12.21 8.39
C LYS A 47 4.08 -11.41 8.79
N GLN A 48 4.63 -10.61 7.87
CA GLN A 48 5.74 -9.71 8.17
C GLN A 48 5.33 -8.57 9.10
N GLY A 49 4.16 -7.96 8.89
CA GLY A 49 3.63 -6.91 9.77
C GLY A 49 3.42 -7.40 11.20
N HIS A 50 2.84 -8.59 11.39
CA HIS A 50 2.72 -9.23 12.70
C HIS A 50 4.06 -9.55 13.38
N ALA A 51 5.15 -9.67 12.61
CA ALA A 51 6.49 -9.87 13.16
C ALA A 51 7.11 -8.56 13.68
N VAL A 52 6.64 -7.40 13.22
CA VAL A 52 7.09 -6.09 13.74
C VAL A 52 6.31 -5.77 15.01
N ARG A 53 6.96 -5.89 16.17
CA ARG A 53 6.38 -5.60 17.48
C ARG A 53 6.44 -4.10 17.79
N ASP A 54 5.55 -3.66 18.67
CA ASP A 54 5.53 -2.31 19.27
C ASP A 54 5.41 -1.14 18.29
N VAL A 55 4.93 -1.40 17.08
CA VAL A 55 4.60 -0.39 16.07
C VAL A 55 3.28 -0.72 15.40
N GLN A 56 2.57 0.29 14.94
CA GLN A 56 1.40 0.08 14.09
C GLN A 56 1.88 -0.28 12.68
N TRP A 57 1.24 -1.28 12.07
CA TRP A 57 1.59 -1.72 10.73
C TRP A 57 0.34 -1.82 9.86
N ARG A 58 0.52 -1.64 8.55
CA ARG A 58 -0.50 -1.88 7.54
C ARG A 58 0.11 -2.37 6.24
N CYS A 59 -0.68 -3.08 5.46
CA CYS A 59 -0.32 -3.47 4.11
C CYS A 59 -0.99 -2.51 3.12
N ALA A 60 -0.19 -1.63 2.52
CA ALA A 60 -0.65 -0.74 1.46
C ALA A 60 -0.48 -1.45 0.11
N GLN A 61 -1.52 -1.43 -0.73
CA GLN A 61 -1.41 -1.95 -2.09
C GLN A 61 -0.59 -0.96 -2.92
N ASN A 62 0.40 -1.46 -3.68
CA ASN A 62 1.35 -0.63 -4.43
C ASN A 62 1.51 -1.08 -5.91
N ASN A 63 0.51 -1.73 -6.49
CA ASN A 63 0.60 -2.09 -7.91
C ASN A 63 0.34 -0.86 -8.81
N PRO A 64 0.90 -0.83 -10.04
CA PRO A 64 0.85 0.34 -10.91
C PRO A 64 -0.57 0.84 -11.17
N TRP A 65 -1.54 -0.06 -11.33
CA TRP A 65 -2.94 0.31 -11.47
C TRP A 65 -3.50 1.03 -10.24
N HIS A 66 -3.18 0.55 -9.04
CA HIS A 66 -3.66 1.18 -7.80
C HIS A 66 -3.06 2.57 -7.61
N LEU A 67 -1.78 2.76 -7.94
CA LEU A 67 -1.13 4.07 -7.92
C LEU A 67 -1.75 5.04 -8.94
N LEU A 68 -2.00 4.58 -10.16
CA LEU A 68 -2.69 5.36 -11.19
C LEU A 68 -4.11 5.74 -10.73
N PHE A 69 -4.85 4.83 -10.11
CA PHE A 69 -6.18 5.13 -9.58
C PHE A 69 -6.15 6.11 -8.42
N GLN A 70 -5.23 5.96 -7.47
CA GLN A 70 -5.08 6.90 -6.36
C GLN A 70 -4.75 8.31 -6.83
N THR A 71 -3.89 8.44 -7.86
CA THR A 71 -3.47 9.74 -8.39
C THR A 71 -4.51 10.38 -9.31
N SER A 72 -5.29 9.58 -10.04
CA SER A 72 -6.31 10.08 -10.99
C SER A 72 -7.70 10.26 -10.39
N THR A 73 -7.99 9.64 -9.25
CA THR A 73 -9.27 9.81 -8.54
C THR A 73 -9.09 10.73 -7.33
N ARG A 74 -10.15 11.45 -6.93
CA ARG A 74 -10.16 12.33 -5.75
C ARG A 74 -9.90 11.61 -4.41
N TYR A 75 -9.74 10.29 -4.43
CA TYR A 75 -9.46 9.49 -3.25
C TYR A 75 -7.95 9.48 -3.00
N ASP A 76 -7.41 10.59 -2.48
CA ASP A 76 -6.04 10.63 -1.98
C ASP A 76 -6.02 10.05 -0.54
N PRO A 77 -5.47 8.85 -0.33
CA PRO A 77 -5.42 8.24 0.99
C PRO A 77 -4.58 9.06 1.98
N ARG A 78 -3.67 9.94 1.52
CA ARG A 78 -2.91 10.84 2.39
C ARG A 78 -3.81 11.85 3.07
N ILE A 79 -4.84 12.36 2.39
CA ILE A 79 -5.79 13.29 2.99
C ILE A 79 -6.60 12.59 4.08
N ARG A 80 -7.06 11.36 3.82
CA ARG A 80 -7.74 10.55 4.85
C ARG A 80 -6.83 10.25 6.04
N ASP A 81 -5.59 9.80 5.78
CA ASP A 81 -4.61 9.51 6.83
C ASP A 81 -4.28 10.77 7.67
N SER A 82 -4.26 11.96 7.04
CA SER A 82 -4.07 13.24 7.72
C SER A 82 -5.27 13.61 8.60
N GLN A 83 -6.49 13.37 8.11
CA GLN A 83 -7.71 13.58 8.88
C GLN A 83 -7.80 12.63 10.06
N ASP A 84 -7.44 11.35 9.90
CA ASP A 84 -7.40 10.38 11.00
C ASP A 84 -6.36 10.78 12.06
N ALA A 85 -5.18 11.26 11.64
CA ALA A 85 -4.15 11.75 12.55
C ALA A 85 -4.61 12.99 13.35
N LEU A 86 -5.31 13.92 12.70
CA LEU A 86 -5.87 15.11 13.35
C LEU A 86 -7.07 14.77 14.27
N SER A 87 -7.83 13.73 13.93
CA SER A 87 -9.00 13.30 14.71
C SER A 87 -8.59 12.60 16.01
N GLY A 88 -7.44 11.91 16.02
CA GLY A 88 -6.89 11.25 17.22
C GLY A 88 -6.35 12.21 18.29
N ASP A 89 -6.19 13.50 17.99
CA ASP A 89 -5.66 14.53 18.90
C ASP A 89 -6.78 15.36 19.57
N SER A 90 -8.06 15.06 19.27
CA SER A 90 -9.22 15.79 19.79
C SER A 90 -9.83 15.18 21.06
N GLY A 91 -9.06 14.38 21.79
CA GLY A 91 -9.51 13.64 22.96
C GLY A 91 -8.49 13.56 24.07
N GLU A 92 -7.96 14.70 24.54
CA GLU A 92 -7.50 14.89 25.92
C GLU A 92 -7.52 16.37 26.33
#